data_AF-V4LVI7-F1
#
_entry.id   AF-V4LVI7-F1
#
_cell.length_a   1.000
_cell.length_b   1.000
_cell.length_c   1.000
_cell.angle_alpha   90.00
_cell.angle_beta   90.00
_cell.angle_gamma   90.00
#
_symmetry.space_group_name_H-M   'P 1'
#
loop_
_entity.id
_entity.type
_entity.pdbx_description
1 polymer ?
#
loop_
_entity_poly.entity_id
_entity_poly.type
_entity_poly.pdbx_seq_one_letter_code
_entity_poly.pdbx_strand_id
1 'polypeptide(L)'
;MSEKTKGRKEEVVTREYTINLHRRLHSCTFKKKAPKAIKEIRKFAEKAMGTKDVRVDVKLNKQIWSRGIRGPPRRIRVRIARKRNDDEDAKEEFFSLVTVAEIPAEGLGGLGTKVIEEED
;
A
#
# COMPACT_ATOMS: atom_id res chain seq x y z
N MET A 1 -2.72 35.48 -9.07
CA MET A 1 -2.56 34.52 -7.95
C MET A 1 -2.18 33.18 -8.57
N SER A 2 -0.89 32.91 -8.80
CA SER A 2 -0.46 31.60 -9.34
C SER A 2 -0.32 30.62 -8.18
N GLU A 3 -1.09 29.54 -8.19
CA GLU A 3 -0.84 28.39 -7.32
C GLU A 3 0.59 27.90 -7.57
N LYS A 4 1.45 28.07 -6.57
CA LYS A 4 2.75 27.40 -6.55
C LYS A 4 2.46 25.92 -6.49
N THR A 5 2.78 25.16 -7.54
CA THR A 5 2.79 23.69 -7.50
C THR A 5 3.68 23.26 -6.34
N LYS A 6 3.06 22.79 -5.24
CA LYS A 6 3.78 22.21 -4.11
C LYS A 6 4.63 21.06 -4.64
N GLY A 7 5.88 20.97 -4.17
CA GLY A 7 6.75 19.88 -4.58
C GLY A 7 6.10 18.55 -4.21
N ARG A 8 6.18 17.55 -5.12
CA ARG A 8 5.65 16.17 -4.94
C ARG A 8 6.02 15.50 -3.61
N LYS A 9 6.99 16.07 -2.87
CA LYS A 9 7.47 15.62 -1.57
C LYS A 9 6.65 16.13 -0.38
N GLU A 10 5.89 17.21 -0.48
CA GLU A 10 5.21 17.84 0.68
C GLU A 10 3.73 17.49 0.84
N GLU A 11 3.09 16.97 -0.21
CA GLU A 11 1.65 16.69 -0.15
C GLU A 11 1.34 15.36 0.55
N VAL A 12 0.37 15.45 1.46
CA VAL A 12 -0.43 14.33 1.96
C VAL A 12 -1.26 13.86 0.79
N VAL A 13 -1.08 12.59 0.39
CA VAL A 13 -1.77 12.03 -0.78
C VAL A 13 -2.22 10.62 -0.44
N THR A 14 -3.45 10.32 -0.82
CA THR A 14 -4.01 8.97 -0.78
C THR A 14 -4.12 8.42 -2.19
N ARG A 15 -3.61 7.21 -2.41
CA ARG A 15 -3.65 6.54 -3.72
C ARG A 15 -4.07 5.10 -3.58
N GLU A 16 -4.91 4.64 -4.50
CA GLU A 16 -5.22 3.23 -4.65
C GLU A 16 -4.37 2.59 -5.75
N TYR A 17 -3.80 1.44 -5.40
CA TYR A 17 -2.96 0.65 -6.27
C TYR A 17 -3.47 -0.79 -6.34
N THR A 18 -3.29 -1.41 -7.51
CA THR A 18 -3.42 -2.86 -7.65
C THR A 18 -2.03 -3.49 -7.63
N ILE A 19 -1.70 -4.23 -6.57
CA ILE A 19 -0.41 -4.93 -6.46
C ILE A 19 -0.55 -6.33 -7.03
N ASN A 20 0.27 -6.66 -8.04
CA ASN A 20 0.41 -8.03 -8.54
C ASN A 20 1.38 -8.83 -7.66
N LEU A 21 0.83 -9.58 -6.71
CA LEU A 21 1.58 -10.45 -5.81
C LEU A 21 2.05 -11.72 -6.50
N HIS A 22 1.31 -12.22 -7.48
CA HIS A 22 1.65 -13.44 -8.22
C HIS A 22 3.05 -13.36 -8.84
N ARG A 23 3.36 -12.27 -9.55
CA ARG A 23 4.69 -12.07 -10.17
C ARG A 23 5.79 -11.91 -9.11
N ARG A 24 5.49 -11.25 -7.99
CA ARG A 24 6.46 -10.98 -6.90
C ARG A 24 6.77 -12.20 -6.05
N LEU A 25 5.85 -13.17 -5.99
CA LEU A 25 5.94 -14.36 -5.15
C LEU A 25 6.23 -15.64 -5.93
N HIS A 26 6.44 -15.54 -7.25
CA HIS A 26 6.60 -16.69 -8.13
C HIS A 26 7.75 -17.62 -7.70
N SER A 27 8.91 -17.05 -7.39
CA SER A 27 10.11 -17.79 -6.99
C SER A 27 10.19 -18.13 -5.49
N CYS A 28 9.17 -17.79 -4.70
CA CYS A 28 9.23 -17.98 -3.25
C CYS A 28 8.71 -19.37 -2.84
N THR A 29 9.42 -20.02 -1.91
CA THR A 29 8.97 -21.27 -1.27
C THR A 29 7.59 -21.10 -0.64
N PHE A 30 6.72 -22.12 -0.76
CA PHE A 30 5.35 -22.07 -0.25
C PHE A 30 5.25 -21.67 1.23
N LYS A 31 6.15 -22.16 2.09
CA LYS A 31 6.19 -21.82 3.52
C LYS A 31 6.56 -20.36 3.80
N LYS A 32 6.99 -19.58 2.81
CA LYS A 32 7.40 -18.18 2.97
C LYS A 32 6.55 -17.21 2.13
N LYS A 33 5.54 -17.70 1.39
CA LYS A 33 4.77 -16.87 0.46
C LYS A 33 4.00 -15.74 1.15
N ALA A 34 3.14 -16.01 2.13
CA ALA A 34 2.39 -14.95 2.81
C ALA A 34 3.30 -13.94 3.56
N PRO A 35 4.32 -14.37 4.35
CA PRO A 35 5.28 -13.44 4.94
C PRO A 35 6.02 -12.59 3.89
N LYS A 36 6.41 -13.18 2.76
CA LYS A 36 7.07 -12.45 1.67
C LYS A 36 6.10 -11.48 0.99
N ALA A 37 4.82 -11.81 0.88
CA ALA A 37 3.80 -10.93 0.30
C ALA A 37 3.70 -9.60 1.06
N ILE A 38 3.70 -9.66 2.39
CA ILE A 38 3.66 -8.46 3.24
C ILE A 38 4.92 -7.61 3.05
N LYS A 39 6.10 -8.25 3.00
CA LYS A 39 7.37 -7.55 2.74
C LYS A 39 7.37 -6.87 1.37
N GLU A 40 6.82 -7.52 0.35
CA GLU A 40 6.70 -6.95 -0.99
C GLU A 40 5.71 -5.79 -1.06
N ILE A 41 4.62 -5.83 -0.29
CA ILE A 41 3.67 -4.71 -0.16
C ILE A 41 4.35 -3.53 0.52
N ARG A 42 5.08 -3.76 1.62
CA ARG A 42 5.86 -2.70 2.30
C ARG A 42 6.87 -2.06 1.35
N LYS A 43 7.66 -2.86 0.65
CA LYS A 43 8.63 -2.37 -0.35
C LYS A 43 7.96 -1.59 -1.49
N PHE A 44 6.77 -2.00 -1.90
CA PHE A 44 6.00 -1.27 -2.91
C PHE A 44 5.54 0.10 -2.39
N ALA A 45 5.00 0.15 -1.16
CA ALA A 45 4.55 1.39 -0.54
C ALA A 45 5.71 2.37 -0.31
N GLU A 46 6.84 1.88 0.21
CA GLU A 46 8.07 2.65 0.39
C GLU A 46 8.52 3.31 -0.92
N LYS A 47 8.56 2.54 -2.02
CA LYS A 47 8.93 3.07 -3.33
C LYS A 47 7.89 4.03 -3.93
N ALA A 48 6.60 3.77 -3.72
CA ALA A 48 5.52 4.56 -4.32
C ALA A 48 5.32 5.92 -3.63
N MET A 49 5.45 5.95 -2.30
CA MET A 49 5.23 7.14 -1.48
C MET A 49 6.52 7.85 -1.06
N GLY A 50 7.67 7.18 -1.14
CA GLY A 50 8.97 7.74 -0.75
C GLY A 50 9.19 7.85 0.76
N THR A 51 8.44 7.08 1.56
CA THR A 51 8.53 7.08 3.03
C THR A 51 9.15 5.78 3.54
N LYS A 52 10.10 5.86 4.49
CA LYS A 52 10.68 4.66 5.13
C LYS A 52 9.75 4.01 6.15
N ASP A 53 8.98 4.82 6.90
CA ASP A 53 7.97 4.28 7.82
C ASP A 53 6.71 3.85 7.05
N VAL A 54 6.45 2.55 7.03
CA VAL A 54 5.28 1.95 6.38
C VAL A 54 4.53 1.08 7.39
N ARG A 55 3.33 1.53 7.73
CA ARG A 55 2.41 0.88 8.66
C ARG A 55 1.37 0.10 7.85
N VAL A 56 1.31 -1.20 8.10
CA VAL A 56 0.36 -2.11 7.42
C VAL A 56 -0.82 -2.35 8.34
N ASP A 57 -2.03 -2.05 7.86
CA ASP A 57 -3.24 -2.26 8.63
C ASP A 57 -3.52 -3.75 8.91
N VAL A 58 -4.22 -4.00 10.03
CA VAL A 58 -4.58 -5.35 10.47
C VAL A 58 -5.53 -6.02 9.48
N LYS A 59 -6.46 -5.29 8.84
CA LYS A 59 -7.37 -5.87 7.85
C LYS A 59 -6.61 -6.36 6.62
N LEU A 60 -5.60 -5.60 6.18
CA LEU A 60 -4.73 -6.00 5.07
C LEU A 60 -3.95 -7.27 5.42
N ASN A 61 -3.40 -7.34 6.62
CA ASN A 61 -2.71 -8.54 7.09
C ASN A 61 -3.67 -9.75 7.09
N LYS A 62 -4.87 -9.62 7.69
CA LYS A 62 -5.88 -10.69 7.69
C LYS A 62 -6.24 -11.17 6.28
N GLN A 63 -6.40 -10.25 5.32
CA GLN A 63 -6.72 -10.61 3.93
C GLN A 63 -5.60 -11.41 3.26
N ILE A 64 -4.34 -11.02 3.49
CA ILE A 64 -3.18 -11.75 2.92
C ILE A 64 -3.08 -13.16 3.50
N TRP A 65 -3.36 -13.31 4.80
CA TRP A 65 -3.30 -14.60 5.50
C TRP A 65 -4.59 -15.44 5.41
N SER A 66 -5.67 -14.91 4.84
CA SER A 66 -6.99 -15.57 4.76
C SER A 66 -6.97 -16.98 4.15
N ARG A 67 -6.08 -17.23 3.19
CA ARG A 67 -5.91 -18.51 2.48
C ARG A 67 -4.72 -19.33 3.03
N GLY A 68 -4.20 -18.95 4.18
CA GLY A 68 -3.02 -19.54 4.80
C GLY A 68 -1.70 -19.16 4.13
N ILE A 69 -0.62 -19.79 4.61
CA ILE A 69 0.76 -19.39 4.29
C ILE A 69 1.14 -19.60 2.81
N ARG A 70 0.55 -20.61 2.17
CA ARG A 70 0.88 -21.06 0.80
C ARG A 70 0.16 -20.25 -0.28
N GLY A 71 -1.00 -19.68 0.04
CA GLY A 71 -1.97 -19.21 -0.95
C GLY A 71 -2.35 -17.74 -0.86
N PRO A 72 -1.42 -16.77 -0.67
CA PRO A 72 -1.81 -15.36 -0.64
C PRO A 72 -2.54 -14.96 -1.95
N PRO A 73 -3.44 -13.95 -1.89
CA PRO A 73 -4.16 -13.48 -3.07
C PRO A 73 -3.23 -13.14 -4.25
N ARG A 74 -3.62 -13.46 -5.49
CA ARG A 74 -2.79 -13.21 -6.68
C ARG A 74 -2.57 -11.72 -6.95
N ARG A 75 -3.62 -10.93 -6.74
CA ARG A 75 -3.63 -9.47 -6.82
C ARG A 75 -4.38 -8.93 -5.61
N ILE A 76 -3.98 -7.76 -5.14
CA ILE A 76 -4.65 -7.08 -4.03
C ILE A 76 -4.78 -5.59 -4.36
N ARG A 77 -5.97 -5.03 -4.11
CA ARG A 77 -6.19 -3.58 -4.19
C ARG A 77 -5.89 -2.99 -2.82
N VAL A 78 -4.96 -2.06 -2.76
CA VAL A 78 -4.57 -1.40 -1.53
C VAL A 78 -4.73 0.10 -1.68
N ARG A 79 -5.17 0.74 -0.61
CA ARG A 79 -5.12 2.19 -0.45
C ARG A 79 -3.90 2.53 0.39
N ILE A 80 -3.08 3.43 -0.11
CA ILE A 80 -1.87 3.91 0.55
C ILE A 80 -2.07 5.40 0.80
N ALA A 81 -2.18 5.77 2.07
CA ALA A 81 -2.27 7.15 2.51
C ALA A 81 -0.94 7.57 3.11
N ARG A 82 -0.32 8.61 2.58
CA ARG A 82 0.85 9.24 3.21
C ARG A 82 0.37 10.34 4.12
N LYS A 83 0.59 10.19 5.43
CA LYS A 83 0.15 11.14 6.46
C LYS A 83 1.36 11.76 7.15
N ARG A 84 1.17 12.95 7.72
CA ARG A 84 2.16 13.57 8.63
C ARG A 84 2.18 12.79 9.94
N ASN A 85 3.37 12.69 10.52
CA ASN A 85 3.57 12.09 11.82
C ASN A 85 3.57 13.20 12.87
N ASP A 86 2.64 13.15 13.81
CA ASP A 86 2.48 14.17 14.86
C ASP A 86 3.25 13.82 16.14
N ASP A 87 3.99 12.72 16.13
CA ASP A 87 4.81 12.25 17.27
C ASP A 87 6.16 13.00 17.29
N GLU A 88 6.44 13.72 18.38
CA GLU A 88 7.64 14.55 18.55
C GLU A 88 8.95 13.74 18.52
N ASP A 89 8.90 12.44 18.87
CA ASP A 89 10.07 11.53 18.85
C ASP A 89 10.26 10.82 17.49
N ALA A 90 9.46 11.16 16.48
CA ALA A 90 9.51 10.53 15.18
C ALA A 90 10.79 10.86 14.40
N LYS A 91 11.49 9.82 13.94
CA LYS A 91 12.68 9.97 13.06
C LYS A 91 12.36 10.51 11.67
N GLU A 92 11.11 10.38 11.22
CA GLU A 92 10.67 10.73 9.87
C GLU A 92 9.34 11.50 9.97
N GLU A 93 9.23 12.60 9.22
CA GLU A 93 8.08 13.52 9.23
C GLU A 93 6.79 12.90 8.64
N PHE A 94 6.94 11.91 7.76
CA PHE A 94 5.82 11.26 7.08
C PHE A 94 5.86 9.76 7.24
N PHE A 95 4.69 9.16 7.43
CA PHE A 95 4.51 7.72 7.36
C PHE A 95 3.45 7.35 6.31
N SER A 96 3.56 6.13 5.78
CA SER A 96 2.54 5.57 4.88
C SER A 96 1.69 4.55 5.63
N LEU A 97 0.37 4.75 5.64
CA LEU A 97 -0.60 3.77 6.10
C LEU A 97 -1.16 3.00 4.91
N VAL A 98 -1.05 1.67 4.96
CA VAL A 98 -1.55 0.78 3.91
C VAL A 98 -2.78 0.04 4.40
N THR A 99 -3.93 0.30 3.78
CA THR A 99 -5.21 -0.34 4.06
C THR A 99 -5.70 -1.15 2.86
N VAL A 100 -6.67 -2.04 3.11
CA VAL A 100 -7.41 -2.73 2.04
C VAL A 100 -8.35 -1.72 1.40
N ALA A 101 -8.31 -1.64 0.07
CA ALA A 101 -9.30 -0.90 -0.69
C ALA A 101 -10.45 -1.83 -1.10
N GLU A 102 -11.63 -1.26 -1.27
CA GLU A 102 -12.78 -1.99 -1.78
C GLU A 102 -12.50 -2.46 -3.21
N ILE A 103 -12.85 -3.71 -3.49
CA ILE A 103 -12.71 -4.29 -4.82
C ILE A 103 -14.04 -4.02 -5.54
N PRO A 104 -14.05 -3.27 -6.66
CA PRO A 104 -15.26 -3.08 -7.44
C PRO A 104 -15.83 -4.42 -7.91
N ALA A 105 -17.15 -4.51 -8.07
CA ALA A 105 -17.83 -5.72 -8.53
C ALA A 105 -17.33 -6.21 -9.91
N GLU A 106 -16.79 -5.29 -10.72
CA GLU A 106 -16.18 -5.54 -12.04
C GLU A 106 -14.82 -6.28 -11.97
N GLY A 107 -14.26 -6.44 -10.77
CA GLY A 107 -13.01 -7.17 -10.52
C GLY A 107 -11.76 -6.29 -10.56
N LEU A 108 -10.58 -6.93 -10.65
CA LEU A 108 -9.26 -6.27 -10.55
C LEU A 108 -8.59 -6.01 -11.92
N GLY A 109 -9.29 -6.30 -13.02
CA GLY A 109 -8.81 -6.04 -14.39
C GLY A 109 -8.91 -4.56 -14.71
N GLY A 110 -7.91 -4.00 -15.41
CA GLY A 110 -7.95 -2.59 -15.86
C GLY A 110 -7.83 -1.51 -14.78
N LEU A 111 -7.99 -1.84 -13.50
CA LEU A 111 -7.85 -0.87 -12.40
C LEU A 111 -6.39 -0.45 -12.20
N GLY A 112 -6.05 0.70 -12.81
CA GLY A 112 -4.78 1.42 -12.66
C GLY A 112 -4.66 2.15 -11.32
N THR A 113 -3.64 2.99 -11.20
CA THR A 113 -3.46 3.85 -10.03
C THR A 113 -4.56 4.91 -10.01
N LYS A 114 -5.30 5.02 -8.91
CA LYS A 114 -6.28 6.10 -8.71
C LYS A 114 -5.81 6.99 -7.57
N VAL A 115 -5.70 8.30 -7.79
CA VAL A 115 -5.51 9.25 -6.69
C VAL A 115 -6.88 9.49 -6.07
N ILE A 116 -6.95 9.41 -4.74
CA ILE A 116 -8.15 9.70 -3.98
C ILE A 116 -7.90 10.99 -3.23
N GLU A 117 -8.77 11.95 -3.49
CA GLU A 117 -8.93 13.11 -2.63
C GLU A 117 -9.78 12.62 -1.46
N GLU A 118 -9.18 12.49 -0.28
CA GLU A 118 -9.96 12.37 0.94
C GLU A 118 -10.49 13.79 1.21
N GLU A 119 -11.79 14.02 0.95
CA GLU A 119 -12.48 15.17 1.54
C GLU A 119 -12.46 14.97 3.05
N ASP A 120 -11.86 15.92 3.76
CA ASP A 120 -11.79 15.95 5.23
C ASP A 120 -13.19 15.94 5.89
#